data_AF-A0A941IYT2-F1
#
_entry.id   AF-A0A941IYT2-F1
#
_cell.length_a   1.000
_cell.length_b   1.000
_cell.length_c   1.000
_cell.angle_alpha   90.00
_cell.angle_beta   90.00
_cell.angle_gamma   90.00
#
_symmetry.space_group_name_H-M   'P 1'
#
loop_
_entity.id
_entity.type
_entity.pdbx_description
1 polymer ?
#
loop_
_entity_poly.entity_id
_entity_poly.type
_entity_poly.pdbx_seq_one_letter_code
_entity_poly.pdbx_strand_id
1 'polypeptide(L)'
;MVPRIKKSRLEGIPAWALSLMVAFASWLFLILLFDETGARNLSSLYLLSISLLLVVFFAVACFYICKTYPGSVWYTPLICNTFIITSFIFDMPFWTRSQLVWIMLGIGFLLSFVGAIAGASKGKIHA
;
A
#
# COMPACT_ATOMS: atom_id res chain seq x y z
N MET A 1 -2.32 -37.91 6.61
CA MET A 1 -1.33 -37.13 5.80
C MET A 1 -1.40 -35.70 6.28
N VAL A 2 -0.37 -35.20 6.97
CA VAL A 2 -0.29 -33.77 7.33
C VAL A 2 0.08 -33.02 6.04
N PRO A 3 -0.74 -32.08 5.54
CA PRO A 3 -0.38 -31.32 4.36
C PRO A 3 0.89 -30.52 4.65
N ARG A 4 1.96 -30.76 3.88
CA ARG A 4 3.15 -29.90 3.94
C ARG A 4 2.75 -28.54 3.37
N ILE A 5 2.59 -27.57 4.24
CA ILE A 5 2.40 -26.17 3.84
C ILE A 5 3.67 -25.78 3.08
N LYS A 6 3.54 -25.49 1.77
CA LYS A 6 4.64 -24.94 0.99
C LYS A 6 4.99 -23.59 1.60
N LYS A 7 6.16 -23.50 2.23
CA LYS A 7 6.72 -22.25 2.71
C LYS A 7 6.69 -21.23 1.58
N SER A 8 6.03 -20.10 1.81
CA SER A 8 6.02 -19.00 0.85
C SER A 8 7.44 -18.48 0.68
N ARG A 9 7.86 -18.14 -0.55
CA ARG A 9 9.18 -17.51 -0.78
C ARG A 9 9.34 -16.18 0.00
N LEU A 10 8.23 -15.59 0.43
CA LEU A 10 8.19 -14.38 1.25
C LEU A 10 8.55 -14.65 2.73
N GLU A 11 8.54 -15.90 3.20
CA GLU A 11 8.89 -16.26 4.60
C GLU A 11 10.38 -16.04 4.94
N GLY A 12 11.23 -15.86 3.91
CA GLY A 12 12.65 -15.57 4.11
C GLY A 12 12.96 -14.09 4.37
N ILE A 13 11.99 -13.19 4.15
CA ILE A 13 12.18 -11.74 4.27
C ILE A 13 11.25 -11.22 5.38
N PRO A 14 11.75 -10.54 6.42
CA PRO A 14 10.91 -10.08 7.52
C PRO A 14 9.84 -9.08 7.04
N ALA A 15 8.67 -9.10 7.67
CA ALA A 15 7.52 -8.29 7.28
C ALA A 15 7.83 -6.79 7.17
N TRP A 16 8.62 -6.22 8.09
CA TRP A 16 9.00 -4.81 8.03
C TRP A 16 9.77 -4.47 6.74
N ALA A 17 10.64 -5.38 6.27
CA ALA A 17 11.41 -5.19 5.05
C ALA A 17 10.52 -5.28 3.82
N LEU A 18 9.57 -6.24 3.78
CA LEU A 18 8.56 -6.30 2.71
C LEU A 18 7.71 -5.03 2.66
N SER A 19 7.27 -4.52 3.81
CA SER A 19 6.50 -3.28 3.88
C SER A 19 7.31 -2.06 3.39
N LEU A 20 8.59 -1.99 3.72
CA LEU A 20 9.49 -0.95 3.20
C LEU A 20 9.72 -1.10 1.69
N MET A 21 9.85 -2.32 1.17
CA MET A 21 9.97 -2.54 -0.27
C MET A 21 8.73 -2.06 -1.02
N VAL A 22 7.53 -2.32 -0.47
CA VAL A 22 6.26 -1.82 -1.02
C VAL A 22 6.25 -0.29 -0.99
N ALA A 23 6.58 0.32 0.14
CA ALA A 23 6.64 1.78 0.27
C ALA A 23 7.62 2.40 -0.73
N PHE A 24 8.84 1.87 -0.81
CA PHE A 24 9.89 2.37 -1.71
C PHE A 24 9.51 2.19 -3.18
N ALA A 25 8.96 1.04 -3.56
CA ALA A 25 8.49 0.79 -4.92
C ALA A 25 7.38 1.76 -5.32
N SER A 26 6.45 2.06 -4.42
CA SER A 26 5.39 3.05 -4.67
C SER A 26 5.94 4.47 -4.79
N TRP A 27 6.89 4.86 -3.94
CA TRP A 27 7.57 6.15 -4.06
C TRP A 27 8.30 6.29 -5.39
N LEU A 28 9.08 5.28 -5.78
CA LEU A 28 9.79 5.27 -7.05
C LEU A 28 8.82 5.33 -8.24
N PHE A 29 7.74 4.55 -8.19
CA PHE A 29 6.70 4.56 -9.20
C PHE A 29 6.11 5.97 -9.38
N LEU A 30 5.78 6.65 -8.28
CA LEU A 30 5.24 7.99 -8.30
C LEU A 30 6.23 9.03 -8.84
N ILE A 31 7.49 8.96 -8.44
CA ILE A 31 8.54 9.88 -8.95
C ILE A 31 8.69 9.71 -10.47
N LEU A 32 8.72 8.48 -10.97
CA LEU A 32 8.81 8.20 -12.41
C LEU A 32 7.59 8.69 -13.18
N LEU A 33 6.43 8.72 -12.53
CA LEU A 33 5.17 9.12 -13.14
C LEU A 33 4.94 10.64 -13.14
N PHE A 34 5.54 11.34 -12.18
CA PHE A 34 5.35 12.77 -11.94
C PHE A 34 6.61 13.61 -12.19
N ASP A 35 7.50 13.18 -13.08
CA ASP A 35 8.62 14.00 -13.53
C ASP A 35 8.13 15.42 -13.90
N GLU A 36 8.90 16.44 -13.53
CA GLU A 36 8.53 17.86 -13.31
C GLU A 36 7.76 18.50 -14.49
N THR A 37 7.87 17.93 -15.68
CA THR A 37 7.21 18.39 -16.91
C THR A 37 5.84 17.75 -17.18
N GLY A 38 5.57 16.54 -16.69
CA GLY A 38 4.34 15.80 -16.94
C GLY A 38 3.20 16.11 -15.98
N ALA A 39 3.52 16.34 -14.70
CA ALA A 39 2.53 16.46 -13.62
C ALA A 39 1.55 17.64 -13.76
N ARG A 40 1.95 18.74 -14.42
CA ARG A 40 1.13 19.95 -14.53
C ARG A 40 -0.05 19.82 -15.49
N ASN A 41 0.00 18.87 -16.43
CA ASN A 41 -0.98 18.69 -17.51
C ASN A 41 -1.81 17.39 -17.40
N LEU A 42 -1.67 16.65 -16.30
CA LEU A 42 -2.42 15.41 -16.12
C LEU A 42 -3.91 15.70 -15.89
N SER A 43 -4.76 14.99 -16.63
CA SER A 43 -6.20 15.08 -16.46
C SER A 43 -6.61 14.51 -15.10
N SER A 44 -7.66 15.06 -14.50
CA SER A 44 -8.22 14.56 -13.23
C SER A 44 -8.61 13.08 -13.31
N LEU A 45 -9.02 12.60 -14.49
CA LEU A 45 -9.33 11.20 -14.72
C LEU A 45 -8.09 10.31 -14.59
N TYR A 46 -6.95 10.74 -15.15
CA TYR A 46 -5.70 10.00 -15.07
C TYR A 46 -5.20 9.91 -13.62
N LEU A 47 -5.28 11.01 -12.87
CA LEU A 47 -4.94 11.04 -11.44
C LEU A 47 -5.83 10.10 -10.63
N LEU A 48 -7.13 10.06 -10.93
CA LEU A 48 -8.07 9.14 -10.29
C LEU A 48 -7.71 7.68 -10.58
N SER A 49 -7.39 7.34 -11.84
CA SER A 49 -7.00 5.98 -12.22
C SER A 49 -5.74 5.51 -11.50
N ILE A 50 -4.71 6.35 -11.40
CA ILE A 50 -3.47 6.03 -10.64
C ILE A 50 -3.78 5.84 -9.17
N SER A 51 -4.57 6.73 -8.58
CA SER A 51 -4.93 6.66 -7.17
C SER A 51 -5.63 5.34 -6.86
N LEU A 52 -6.59 4.93 -7.68
CA LEU A 52 -7.31 3.67 -7.53
C LEU A 52 -6.37 2.45 -7.64
N LEU A 53 -5.43 2.48 -8.59
CA LEU A 53 -4.43 1.41 -8.74
C LEU A 53 -3.55 1.29 -7.50
N LEU A 54 -3.10 2.41 -6.93
CA LEU A 54 -2.31 2.43 -5.70
C LEU A 54 -3.10 1.91 -4.50
N VAL A 55 -4.37 2.29 -4.37
CA VAL A 55 -5.26 1.78 -3.31
C VAL A 55 -5.35 0.26 -3.36
N VAL A 56 -5.63 -0.31 -4.53
CA VAL A 56 -5.73 -1.77 -4.70
C VAL A 56 -4.38 -2.43 -4.41
N PHE A 57 -3.30 -1.87 -4.94
CA PHE A 57 -1.94 -2.38 -4.72
C PHE A 57 -1.59 -2.45 -3.23
N PHE A 58 -1.81 -1.37 -2.47
CA PHE A 58 -1.51 -1.35 -1.03
C PHE A 58 -2.39 -2.31 -0.23
N ALA A 59 -3.68 -2.40 -0.54
CA ALA A 59 -4.58 -3.34 0.13
C ALA A 59 -4.14 -4.80 -0.09
N VAL A 60 -3.79 -5.15 -1.33
CA VAL A 60 -3.32 -6.48 -1.70
C VAL A 60 -1.96 -6.77 -1.07
N ALA A 61 -1.02 -5.83 -1.11
CA ALA A 61 0.29 -5.98 -0.49
C ALA A 61 0.17 -6.21 1.03
N CYS A 62 -0.63 -5.38 1.72
CA CYS A 62 -0.90 -5.52 3.14
C CYS A 62 -1.54 -6.87 3.48
N PHE A 63 -2.48 -7.34 2.64
CA PHE A 63 -3.08 -8.67 2.78
C PHE A 63 -2.03 -9.79 2.71
N TYR A 64 -1.18 -9.81 1.68
CA TYR A 64 -0.20 -10.88 1.53
C TYR A 64 0.88 -10.84 2.61
N ILE A 65 1.39 -9.66 2.96
CA ILE A 65 2.38 -9.52 4.04
C ILE A 65 1.78 -10.02 5.37
N CYS A 66 0.57 -9.60 5.73
CA CYS A 66 -0.05 -10.00 7.00
C CYS A 66 -0.57 -11.44 6.97
N LYS A 67 -0.87 -12.01 5.79
CA LYS A 67 -1.15 -13.44 5.66
C LYS A 67 0.09 -14.27 6.00
N THR A 68 1.27 -13.85 5.58
CA THR A 68 2.53 -14.53 5.93
C THR A 68 2.96 -14.22 7.36
N TYR A 69 2.71 -12.99 7.84
CA TYR A 69 3.15 -12.51 9.14
C TYR A 69 1.99 -11.87 9.93
N PRO A 70 1.08 -12.66 10.53
CA PRO A 70 -0.16 -12.14 11.13
C PRO A 70 0.05 -11.18 12.31
N GLY A 71 1.19 -11.25 13.01
CA GLY A 71 1.54 -10.30 14.07
C GLY A 71 1.84 -8.88 13.58
N SER A 72 1.98 -8.69 12.27
CA SER A 72 2.43 -7.43 11.66
C SER A 72 1.28 -6.48 11.26
N VAL A 73 0.04 -6.86 11.58
CA VAL A 73 -1.20 -6.18 11.13
C VAL A 73 -1.24 -4.68 11.45
N TRP A 74 -0.61 -4.25 12.54
CA TRP A 74 -0.67 -2.87 13.00
C TRP A 74 0.32 -1.95 12.31
N TYR A 75 1.54 -2.43 12.03
CA TYR A 75 2.59 -1.59 11.45
C TYR A 75 2.68 -1.70 9.93
N THR A 76 2.29 -2.83 9.33
CA THR A 76 2.37 -3.03 7.87
C THR A 76 1.57 -1.98 7.09
N PRO A 77 0.29 -1.69 7.40
CA PRO A 77 -0.45 -0.64 6.72
C PRO A 77 0.21 0.73 6.86
N LEU A 78 0.77 1.03 8.04
CA LEU A 78 1.42 2.31 8.31
C LEU A 78 2.69 2.47 7.46
N ILE A 79 3.55 1.45 7.44
CA ILE A 79 4.79 1.48 6.64
C ILE A 79 4.49 1.56 5.15
N CYS A 80 3.60 0.68 4.65
CA CYS A 80 3.22 0.65 3.22
C CYS A 80 2.64 2.00 2.75
N ASN A 81 1.88 2.68 3.60
CA ASN A 81 1.23 3.94 3.27
C ASN A 81 1.99 5.18 3.77
N THR A 82 3.28 5.06 4.11
CA THR A 82 4.13 6.20 4.52
C THR A 82 4.03 7.38 3.56
N PHE A 83 3.97 7.12 2.25
CA PHE A 83 3.74 8.15 1.22
C PHE A 83 2.47 8.98 1.45
N ILE A 84 1.33 8.33 1.74
CA ILE A 84 0.05 9.01 1.95
C ILE A 84 0.14 9.86 3.23
N ILE A 85 0.74 9.29 4.28
CA ILE A 85 0.93 9.98 5.57
C ILE A 85 1.82 11.22 5.39
N THR A 86 2.97 11.10 4.72
CA THR A 86 3.87 12.24 4.48
C THR A 86 3.21 13.28 3.59
N SER A 87 2.44 12.85 2.59
CA SER A 87 1.71 13.79 1.72
C SER A 87 0.71 14.61 2.52
N PHE A 88 0.02 13.99 3.49
CA PHE A 88 -0.93 14.66 4.38
C PHE A 88 -0.25 15.64 5.33
N ILE A 89 0.93 15.29 5.86
CA ILE A 89 1.69 16.14 6.79
C ILE A 89 2.29 17.37 6.10
N PHE A 90 2.84 17.19 4.90
CA PHE A 90 3.56 18.26 4.18
C PHE A 90 2.68 19.06 3.22
N ASP A 91 1.36 18.82 3.22
CA ASP A 91 0.37 19.47 2.35
C ASP A 91 0.86 19.60 0.90
N MET A 92 1.26 18.46 0.32
CA MET A 92 1.91 18.46 -1.00
C MET A 92 0.95 19.01 -2.07
N PRO A 93 1.31 20.12 -2.76
CA PRO A 93 0.40 20.88 -3.63
C PRO A 93 -0.09 20.11 -4.86
N PHE A 94 0.54 18.98 -5.15
CA PHE A 94 0.17 18.09 -6.23
C PHE A 94 -1.21 17.44 -6.00
N TRP A 95 -1.52 17.04 -4.77
CA TRP A 95 -2.74 16.30 -4.44
C TRP A 95 -3.91 17.21 -4.05
N THR A 96 -3.63 18.42 -3.55
CA THR A 96 -4.65 19.41 -3.15
C THR A 96 -5.42 20.03 -4.30
N ARG A 97 -5.00 19.83 -5.55
CA ARG A 97 -5.78 20.27 -6.73
C ARG A 97 -7.16 19.61 -6.82
N SER A 98 -7.37 18.46 -6.18
CA SER A 98 -8.66 17.76 -6.19
C SER A 98 -8.97 17.12 -4.84
N GLN A 99 -10.02 17.62 -4.16
CA GLN A 99 -10.55 17.01 -2.93
C GLN A 99 -10.90 15.52 -3.10
N LEU A 100 -11.34 15.12 -4.31
CA LEU A 100 -11.69 13.73 -4.61
C LEU A 100 -10.50 12.78 -4.44
N VAL A 101 -9.29 13.24 -4.79
CA VAL A 101 -8.08 12.41 -4.68
C VAL A 101 -7.71 12.17 -3.22
N TRP A 102 -7.84 13.19 -2.37
CA TRP A 102 -7.64 13.03 -0.92
C TRP A 102 -8.61 12.03 -0.29
N ILE A 103 -9.89 12.09 -0.67
CA ILE A 103 -10.90 11.14 -0.21
C ILE A 103 -10.51 9.71 -0.64
N MET A 104 -10.07 9.54 -1.90
CA MET A 104 -9.64 8.23 -2.41
C MET A 104 -8.40 7.70 -1.69
N LEU A 105 -7.40 8.54 -1.43
CA LEU A 105 -6.21 8.15 -0.66
C LEU A 105 -6.57 7.77 0.78
N GLY A 106 -7.48 8.52 1.43
CA GLY A 106 -7.99 8.19 2.76
C GLY A 106 -8.74 6.86 2.79
N ILE A 107 -9.61 6.61 1.81
CA ILE A 107 -10.28 5.31 1.65
C ILE A 107 -9.26 4.20 1.44
N GLY A 108 -8.24 4.43 0.62
CA GLY A 108 -7.19 3.45 0.35
C GLY A 108 -6.34 3.12 1.57
N PHE A 109 -6.08 4.11 2.42
CA PHE A 109 -5.44 3.91 3.70
C PHE A 109 -6.26 2.96 4.59
N LEU A 110 -7.58 3.21 4.72
CA LEU A 110 -8.47 2.32 5.47
C LEU A 110 -8.56 0.92 4.83
N LEU A 111 -8.59 0.84 3.51
CA LEU A 111 -8.64 -0.43 2.79
C LEU A 111 -7.35 -1.25 3.00
N SER A 112 -6.22 -0.60 3.21
CA SER A 112 -4.96 -1.26 3.57
C SER A 112 -5.05 -1.94 4.94
N PHE A 113 -5.73 -1.32 5.91
CA PHE A 113 -6.02 -1.96 7.20
C PHE A 113 -6.95 -3.15 7.04
N VAL A 114 -8.02 -3.02 6.23
CA VAL A 114 -8.92 -4.15 5.93
C VAL A 114 -8.16 -5.30 5.30
N GLY A 115 -7.30 -5.01 4.32
CA GLY A 115 -6.41 -5.98 3.68
C GLY A 115 -5.51 -6.67 4.70
N ALA A 116 -4.82 -5.90 5.55
CA ALA A 116 -3.96 -6.45 6.60
C ALA A 116 -4.71 -7.35 7.59
N ILE A 117 -5.89 -6.94 8.06
CA ILE A 117 -6.73 -7.71 8.99
C ILE A 117 -7.19 -9.01 8.32
N ALA A 118 -7.72 -8.93 7.11
CA ALA A 118 -8.15 -10.11 6.35
C ALA A 118 -6.98 -11.07 6.08
N GLY A 119 -5.80 -10.53 5.79
CA GLY A 119 -4.56 -11.28 5.64
C GLY A 119 -4.19 -12.01 6.93
N ALA A 120 -4.06 -11.27 8.03
CA ALA A 120 -3.71 -11.81 9.34
C ALA A 120 -4.69 -12.90 9.81
N SER A 121 -5.99 -12.69 9.62
CA SER A 121 -7.02 -13.69 9.96
C SER A 121 -6.83 -14.98 9.17
N LYS A 122 -6.53 -14.89 7.86
CA LYS A 122 -6.23 -16.08 7.05
C LYS A 122 -4.89 -16.72 7.39
N GLY A 123 -3.89 -15.93 7.75
CA GLY A 123 -2.57 -16.40 8.16
C GLY A 123 -2.61 -17.23 9.44
N LYS A 124 -3.36 -16.78 10.45
CA LYS A 124 -3.53 -17.49 11.73
C LYS A 124 -4.19 -18.87 11.60
N ILE A 125 -5.04 -19.06 10.60
CA ILE A 125 -5.70 -20.35 10.35
C ILE A 125 -4.71 -21.38 9.77
N HIS A 126 -3.62 -20.91 9.15
CA HIS A 126 -2.64 -21.76 8.46
C HIS A 126 -1.29 -21.86 9.20
N ALA A 127 -1.13 -21.18 10.33
CA ALA A 127 0.08 -21.19 11.17
C ALA A 127 -0.06 -22.22 12.29
#